data_AF-A0A5N5HRP9-F1
#
_entry.id   AF-A0A5N5HRP9-F1
#
_cell.length_a   1.000
_cell.length_b   1.000
_cell.length_c   1.000
_cell.angle_alpha   90.00
_cell.angle_beta   90.00
_cell.angle_gamma   90.00
#
_symmetry.space_group_name_H-M   'P 1'
#
loop_
_entity.id
_entity.type
_entity.pdbx_description
1 polymer ?
#
loop_
_entity_poly.entity_id
_entity_poly.type
_entity_poly.pdbx_seq_one_letter_code
_entity_poly.pdbx_strand_id
1 'polypeptide(L)'
;MMPSPLAPISITTSLPELFKEFEQLKMRLRSSRHPSEPQGFQDQCQIFQEWARRDFSASFSLKALHDVEKVITKLHKANQLSKVQYESFFSYFKNLRALRDQHQRVDKQANQVRCFKEKQSKTSTYIQQLVDEGLATEDRIKVATSENQKLEEQLDVMKVEQVTLLSKLHQQVEKVKKANLEMEDAESQLSNNNNVLVEPTKIFTIMLTYYSRIITLGEDVNLLGYGHCNFSFYEMK
;
A
#
# COMPACT_ATOMS: atom_id res chain seq x y z
N MET A 1 -19.07 -16.91 -28.14
CA MET A 1 -19.23 -17.26 -29.56
C MET A 1 -17.88 -17.70 -30.10
N MET A 2 -17.71 -18.98 -30.41
CA MET A 2 -16.50 -19.50 -31.05
C MET A 2 -16.61 -19.29 -32.57
N PRO A 3 -15.56 -18.80 -33.26
CA PRO A 3 -15.59 -18.68 -34.72
C PRO A 3 -15.63 -20.08 -35.35
N SER A 4 -16.52 -20.26 -36.34
CA SER A 4 -16.67 -21.53 -37.05
C SER A 4 -15.37 -21.91 -37.78
N PRO A 5 -15.04 -23.22 -37.87
CA PRO A 5 -13.91 -23.68 -38.64
C PRO A 5 -14.16 -23.39 -40.13
N LEU A 6 -13.25 -22.65 -40.76
CA LEU A 6 -13.24 -22.46 -42.20
C LEU A 6 -13.12 -23.84 -42.87
N ALA A 7 -14.11 -24.18 -43.70
CA ALA A 7 -14.14 -25.42 -44.45
C ALA A 7 -12.86 -25.55 -45.31
N PRO A 8 -12.20 -26.72 -45.35
CA PRO A 8 -11.06 -26.94 -46.22
C PRO A 8 -11.48 -26.81 -47.69
N ILE A 9 -10.74 -26.00 -48.45
CA ILE A 9 -10.92 -25.89 -49.90
C ILE A 9 -10.44 -27.21 -50.50
N SER A 10 -11.34 -27.99 -51.09
CA SER A 10 -11.00 -29.21 -51.83
C SER A 10 -10.15 -28.87 -53.06
N ILE A 11 -8.84 -29.10 -52.97
CA ILE A 11 -7.90 -28.97 -54.08
C ILE A 11 -7.96 -30.29 -54.85
N THR A 12 -8.60 -30.29 -56.03
CA THR A 12 -8.82 -31.49 -56.87
C THR A 12 -7.61 -31.93 -57.70
N THR A 13 -6.47 -31.27 -57.57
CA THR A 13 -5.18 -31.79 -58.05
C THR A 13 -4.26 -31.96 -56.86
N SER A 14 -3.79 -33.19 -56.65
CA SER A 14 -2.96 -33.47 -55.49
C SER A 14 -1.65 -32.69 -55.62
N LEU A 15 -1.23 -32.01 -54.55
CA LEU A 15 0.06 -31.30 -54.49
C LEU A 15 1.25 -32.13 -55.10
N PRO A 16 1.31 -33.47 -54.93
CA PRO A 16 2.32 -34.32 -55.57
C PRO A 16 2.28 -34.35 -57.11
N GLU A 17 1.11 -34.31 -57.75
CA GLU A 17 1.01 -34.26 -59.22
C GLU A 17 1.53 -32.95 -59.78
N LEU A 18 1.27 -31.87 -59.06
CA LEU A 18 1.77 -30.54 -59.40
C LEU A 18 3.29 -30.45 -59.27
N PHE A 19 3.87 -31.04 -58.21
CA PHE A 19 5.33 -31.17 -58.10
C PHE A 19 5.93 -32.00 -59.23
N LYS A 20 5.23 -33.06 -59.70
CA LYS A 20 5.67 -33.83 -60.88
C LYS A 20 5.64 -32.99 -62.16
N GLU A 21 4.57 -32.22 -62.41
CA GLU A 21 4.51 -31.30 -63.55
C GLU A 21 5.59 -30.22 -63.46
N PHE A 22 5.87 -29.72 -62.26
CA PHE A 22 6.90 -28.72 -62.00
C PHE A 22 8.32 -29.25 -62.26
N GLU A 23 8.61 -30.47 -61.81
CA GLU A 23 9.87 -31.16 -62.11
C GLU A 23 9.99 -31.49 -63.60
N GLN A 24 8.90 -31.90 -64.27
CA GLN A 24 8.90 -32.10 -65.72
C GLN A 24 9.17 -30.79 -66.49
N LEU A 25 8.56 -29.68 -66.09
CA LEU A 25 8.83 -28.37 -66.69
C LEU A 25 10.29 -27.97 -66.48
N LYS A 26 10.81 -28.11 -65.25
CA LYS A 26 12.21 -27.84 -64.91
C LYS A 26 13.18 -28.68 -65.76
N MET A 27 12.86 -29.94 -66.01
CA MET A 27 13.65 -30.82 -66.88
C MET A 27 13.57 -30.40 -68.35
N ARG A 28 12.40 -29.98 -68.85
CA ARG A 28 12.24 -29.45 -70.22
C ARG A 28 13.02 -28.15 -70.43
N LEU A 29 12.94 -27.22 -69.47
CA LEU A 29 13.71 -25.97 -69.47
C LEU A 29 15.23 -26.21 -69.38
N ARG A 30 15.68 -27.33 -68.80
CA ARG A 30 17.09 -27.75 -68.85
C ARG A 30 17.49 -28.31 -70.22
N SER A 31 16.58 -28.99 -70.90
CA SER A 31 16.84 -29.60 -72.21
C SER A 31 16.81 -28.61 -73.39
N SER A 32 16.12 -27.46 -73.27
CA SER A 32 16.04 -26.48 -74.37
C SER A 32 17.28 -25.58 -74.51
N ARG A 33 18.37 -25.84 -73.76
CA ARG A 33 19.68 -25.18 -73.92
C ARG A 33 20.31 -25.52 -75.28
N HIS A 34 19.74 -25.01 -76.36
CA HIS A 34 20.41 -24.87 -77.63
C HIS A 34 21.18 -23.54 -77.65
N PRO A 35 22.38 -23.48 -78.26
CA PRO A 35 23.19 -22.26 -78.31
C PRO A 35 22.54 -21.08 -79.07
N SER A 36 21.40 -21.31 -79.73
CA SER A 36 20.68 -20.36 -80.58
C SER A 36 19.45 -19.71 -79.92
N GLU A 37 19.17 -19.96 -78.63
CA GLU A 37 18.06 -19.32 -77.93
C GLU A 37 18.33 -17.82 -77.63
N PRO A 38 17.32 -16.93 -77.72
CA PRO A 38 17.48 -15.52 -77.36
C PRO A 38 17.86 -15.35 -75.88
N GLN A 39 18.87 -14.53 -75.58
CA GLN A 39 19.39 -14.28 -74.22
C GLN A 39 18.29 -14.06 -73.16
N GLY A 40 17.22 -13.34 -73.51
CA GLY A 40 16.10 -13.06 -72.60
C GLY A 40 15.27 -14.27 -72.16
N PHE A 41 15.45 -15.44 -72.79
CA PHE A 41 14.82 -16.71 -72.40
C PHE A 41 15.62 -17.45 -71.33
N GLN A 42 16.96 -17.43 -71.42
CA GLN A 42 17.83 -18.01 -70.40
C GLN A 42 17.64 -17.33 -69.04
N ASP A 43 17.56 -16.00 -69.03
CA ASP A 43 17.36 -15.22 -67.80
C ASP A 43 16.04 -15.59 -67.09
N GLN A 44 15.00 -15.91 -67.86
CA GLN A 44 13.68 -16.30 -67.31
C GLN A 44 13.69 -17.71 -66.72
N CYS A 45 14.37 -18.65 -67.39
CA CYS A 45 14.54 -20.01 -66.89
C CYS A 45 15.34 -20.03 -65.58
N GLN A 46 16.30 -19.12 -65.43
CA GLN A 46 17.13 -19.01 -64.24
C GLN A 46 16.31 -18.55 -63.02
N ILE A 47 15.42 -17.57 -63.18
CA ILE A 47 14.51 -17.09 -62.11
C ILE A 47 13.66 -18.23 -61.54
N PHE A 48 13.11 -19.08 -62.42
CA PHE A 48 12.30 -20.21 -62.01
C PHE A 48 13.11 -21.28 -61.26
N GLN A 49 14.32 -21.56 -61.72
CA GLN A 49 15.22 -22.52 -61.06
C GLN A 49 15.71 -22.02 -59.70
N GLU A 50 16.04 -20.75 -59.59
CA GLU A 50 16.41 -20.13 -58.32
C GLU A 50 15.25 -20.14 -57.34
N TRP A 51 14.03 -19.85 -57.80
CA TRP A 51 12.82 -19.93 -56.99
C TRP A 51 12.58 -21.34 -56.43
N ALA A 52 12.74 -22.36 -57.27
CA ALA A 52 12.56 -23.76 -56.89
C ALA A 52 13.65 -24.29 -55.94
N ARG A 53 14.81 -23.61 -55.89
CA ARG A 53 15.94 -23.99 -55.03
C ARG A 53 15.93 -23.29 -53.66
N ARG A 54 15.06 -22.30 -53.48
CA ARG A 54 14.91 -21.56 -52.22
C ARG A 54 14.13 -22.38 -51.19
N ASP A 55 14.32 -22.04 -49.92
CA ASP A 55 13.54 -22.60 -48.83
C ASP A 55 12.08 -22.12 -48.92
N PHE A 56 11.19 -22.90 -48.32
CA PHE A 56 9.74 -22.67 -48.41
C PHE A 56 9.35 -21.23 -48.05
N SER A 57 9.98 -20.63 -47.03
CA SER A 57 9.67 -19.26 -46.63
C SER A 57 10.08 -18.22 -47.69
N ALA A 58 11.25 -18.37 -48.33
CA ALA A 58 11.71 -17.44 -49.36
C ALA A 58 10.98 -17.63 -50.71
N SER A 59 10.61 -18.87 -51.08
CA SER A 59 9.83 -19.18 -52.29
C SER A 59 8.40 -18.63 -52.22
N PHE A 60 7.82 -18.50 -51.01
CA PHE A 60 6.48 -17.95 -50.82
C PHE A 60 6.45 -16.42 -50.61
N SER A 61 7.59 -15.72 -50.72
CA SER A 61 7.56 -14.25 -50.70
C SER A 61 6.71 -13.69 -51.85
N LEU A 62 5.98 -12.60 -51.61
CA LEU A 62 5.08 -11.99 -52.60
C LEU A 62 5.82 -11.65 -53.90
N LYS A 63 7.03 -11.12 -53.76
CA LYS A 63 7.93 -10.82 -54.88
C LYS A 63 8.28 -12.08 -55.67
N ALA A 64 8.71 -13.14 -54.99
CA ALA A 64 9.12 -14.39 -55.62
C ALA A 64 7.96 -15.07 -56.39
N LEU A 65 6.75 -15.11 -55.81
CA LEU A 65 5.56 -15.63 -56.51
C LEU A 65 5.20 -14.78 -57.73
N HIS A 66 5.28 -13.45 -57.62
CA HIS A 66 5.00 -12.53 -58.72
C HIS A 66 6.02 -12.66 -59.85
N ASP A 67 7.31 -12.76 -59.53
CA ASP A 67 8.38 -12.92 -60.50
C ASP A 67 8.21 -14.21 -61.32
N VAL A 68 7.81 -15.31 -60.66
CA VAL A 68 7.52 -16.58 -61.35
C VAL A 68 6.24 -16.53 -62.18
N GLU A 69 5.16 -15.94 -61.66
CA GLU A 69 3.91 -15.73 -62.43
C GLU A 69 4.17 -14.93 -63.72
N LYS A 70 5.04 -13.91 -63.64
CA LYS A 70 5.47 -13.11 -64.78
C LYS A 70 6.27 -13.94 -65.80
N VAL A 71 7.16 -14.82 -65.35
CA VAL A 71 7.90 -15.76 -66.24
C VAL A 71 6.93 -16.71 -66.93
N ILE A 72 6.01 -17.34 -66.21
CA ILE A 72 5.00 -18.25 -66.78
C ILE A 72 4.14 -17.56 -67.83
N THR A 73 3.73 -16.31 -67.56
CA THR A 73 2.99 -15.48 -68.52
C THR A 73 3.78 -15.23 -69.80
N LYS A 74 5.09 -14.95 -69.68
CA LYS A 74 5.96 -14.73 -70.85
C LYS A 74 6.18 -16.03 -71.65
N LEU A 75 6.37 -17.16 -70.98
CA LEU A 75 6.53 -18.48 -71.62
C LEU A 75 5.29 -18.87 -72.43
N HIS A 76 4.09 -18.63 -71.87
CA HIS A 76 2.84 -18.86 -72.59
C HIS A 76 2.70 -17.96 -73.83
N LYS A 77 3.02 -16.65 -73.70
CA LYS A 77 3.00 -15.71 -74.85
C LYS A 77 4.00 -16.09 -75.96
N ALA A 78 5.07 -16.78 -75.62
CA ALA A 78 6.06 -17.30 -76.57
C ALA A 78 5.67 -18.66 -77.17
N ASN A 79 4.44 -19.15 -76.95
CA ASN A 79 3.95 -20.47 -77.36
C ASN A 79 4.77 -21.66 -76.80
N GLN A 80 5.50 -21.45 -75.71
CA GLN A 80 6.32 -22.49 -75.07
C GLN A 80 5.58 -23.28 -73.98
N LEU A 81 4.47 -22.74 -73.49
CA LEU A 81 3.52 -23.46 -72.65
C LEU A 81 2.21 -23.62 -73.41
N SER A 82 1.66 -24.83 -73.40
CA SER A 82 0.29 -25.03 -73.88
C SER A 82 -0.68 -24.27 -72.98
N LYS A 83 -1.85 -23.91 -73.53
CA LYS A 83 -2.91 -23.23 -72.79
C LYS A 83 -3.30 -23.98 -71.51
N VAL A 84 -3.45 -25.30 -71.60
CA VAL A 84 -3.80 -26.18 -70.47
C VAL A 84 -2.75 -26.10 -69.36
N GLN A 85 -1.46 -26.14 -69.71
CA GLN A 85 -0.38 -26.02 -68.73
C GLN A 85 -0.33 -24.64 -68.10
N TYR A 86 -0.50 -23.58 -68.90
CA TYR A 86 -0.55 -22.22 -68.39
C TYR A 86 -1.70 -22.04 -67.38
N GLU A 87 -2.89 -22.54 -67.69
CA GLU A 87 -4.05 -22.50 -66.78
C GLU A 87 -3.80 -23.32 -65.49
N SER A 88 -3.18 -24.49 -65.59
CA SER A 88 -2.76 -25.31 -64.44
C SER A 88 -1.80 -24.53 -63.53
N PHE A 89 -0.71 -23.98 -64.08
CA PHE A 89 0.25 -23.18 -63.32
C PHE A 89 -0.38 -21.93 -62.72
N PHE A 90 -1.18 -21.19 -63.49
CA PHE A 90 -1.84 -19.99 -63.01
C PHE A 90 -2.76 -20.28 -61.82
N SER A 91 -3.55 -21.36 -61.91
CA SER A 91 -4.40 -21.85 -60.82
C SER A 91 -3.58 -22.21 -59.57
N TYR A 92 -2.45 -22.91 -59.76
CA TYR A 92 -1.54 -23.24 -58.68
C TYR A 92 -0.98 -22.02 -57.95
N PHE A 93 -0.42 -21.04 -58.69
CA PHE A 93 0.12 -19.82 -58.09
C PHE A 93 -0.93 -18.98 -57.37
N LYS A 94 -2.17 -18.98 -57.87
CA LYS A 94 -3.31 -18.37 -57.18
C LYS A 94 -3.57 -19.04 -55.82
N ASN A 95 -3.54 -20.37 -55.76
CA ASN A 95 -3.69 -21.12 -54.51
C ASN A 95 -2.52 -20.87 -53.54
N LEU A 96 -1.28 -20.81 -54.04
CA LEU A 96 -0.11 -20.47 -53.21
C LEU A 96 -0.21 -19.07 -52.60
N ARG A 97 -0.68 -18.08 -53.38
CA ARG A 97 -0.93 -16.72 -52.89
C ARG A 97 -1.97 -16.74 -51.76
N ALA A 98 -3.09 -17.45 -51.96
CA ALA A 98 -4.13 -17.58 -50.95
C ALA A 98 -3.61 -18.26 -49.67
N LEU A 99 -2.84 -19.33 -49.79
CA LEU A 99 -2.24 -20.05 -48.66
C LEU A 99 -1.29 -19.17 -47.85
N ARG A 100 -0.45 -18.38 -48.54
CA ARG A 100 0.48 -17.45 -47.89
C ARG A 100 -0.26 -16.34 -47.15
N ASP A 101 -1.31 -15.79 -47.75
CA ASP A 101 -2.14 -14.77 -47.11
C ASP A 101 -2.86 -15.34 -45.87
N GLN A 102 -3.29 -16.61 -45.93
CA GLN A 102 -3.85 -17.32 -44.78
C GLN A 102 -2.81 -17.54 -43.67
N HIS A 103 -1.61 -18.03 -44.01
CA HIS A 103 -0.52 -18.21 -43.04
C HIS A 103 -0.19 -16.90 -42.33
N GLN A 104 -0.07 -15.80 -43.08
CA GLN A 104 0.21 -14.49 -42.49
C GLN A 104 -0.90 -14.01 -41.55
N ARG A 105 -2.18 -14.32 -41.85
CA ARG A 105 -3.30 -14.02 -40.94
C ARG A 105 -3.20 -14.85 -39.65
N VAL A 106 -2.90 -16.14 -39.77
CA VAL A 106 -2.72 -17.05 -38.63
C VAL A 106 -1.56 -16.59 -37.75
N ASP A 107 -0.42 -16.21 -38.33
CA ASP A 107 0.73 -15.68 -37.58
C ASP A 107 0.38 -14.40 -36.82
N LYS A 108 -0.33 -13.47 -37.46
CA LYS A 108 -0.81 -12.23 -36.82
C LYS A 108 -1.73 -12.55 -35.64
N GLN A 109 -2.67 -13.49 -35.82
CA GLN A 109 -3.55 -13.93 -34.74
C GLN A 109 -2.78 -14.61 -33.61
N ALA A 110 -1.83 -15.49 -33.93
CA ALA A 110 -1.00 -16.16 -32.93
C ALA A 110 -0.18 -15.16 -32.09
N ASN A 111 0.38 -14.12 -32.72
CA ASN A 111 1.09 -13.04 -32.02
C ASN A 111 0.16 -12.21 -31.14
N GLN A 112 -1.07 -11.92 -31.60
CA GLN A 112 -2.07 -11.25 -30.77
C GLN A 112 -2.46 -12.06 -29.54
N VAL A 113 -2.70 -13.36 -29.71
CA VAL A 113 -3.01 -14.29 -28.60
C VAL A 113 -1.85 -14.37 -27.62
N ARG A 114 -0.61 -14.44 -28.10
CA ARG A 114 0.59 -14.44 -27.25
C ARG A 114 0.70 -13.16 -26.42
N CYS A 115 0.53 -12.00 -27.05
CA CYS A 115 0.54 -10.70 -26.37
C CYS A 115 -0.55 -10.61 -25.29
N PHE A 116 -1.78 -11.08 -25.60
CA PHE A 116 -2.86 -11.12 -24.63
C PHE A 116 -2.52 -12.02 -23.44
N LYS A 117 -1.96 -13.22 -23.68
CA LYS A 117 -1.57 -14.16 -22.63
C LYS A 117 -0.47 -13.59 -21.73
N GLU A 118 0.52 -12.90 -22.30
CA GLU A 118 1.56 -12.21 -21.53
C GLU A 118 0.98 -11.09 -20.67
N LYS A 119 0.08 -10.27 -21.23
CA LYS A 119 -0.62 -9.21 -20.48
C LYS A 119 -1.43 -9.79 -19.33
N GLN A 120 -2.20 -10.85 -19.60
CA GLN A 120 -3.00 -11.55 -18.60
C GLN A 120 -2.13 -12.10 -17.46
N SER A 121 -0.98 -12.71 -17.79
CA SER A 121 -0.03 -13.22 -16.80
C SER A 121 0.48 -12.11 -15.88
N LYS A 122 0.94 -10.98 -16.45
CA LYS A 122 1.40 -9.81 -15.67
C LYS A 122 0.31 -9.25 -14.77
N THR A 123 -0.91 -9.10 -15.28
CA THR A 123 -2.06 -8.63 -14.49
C THR A 123 -2.38 -9.62 -13.37
N SER A 124 -2.31 -10.92 -13.62
CA SER A 124 -2.55 -11.95 -12.59
C SER A 124 -1.52 -11.87 -11.45
N THR A 125 -0.23 -11.71 -11.77
CA THR A 125 0.82 -11.53 -10.76
C THR A 125 0.59 -10.28 -9.93
N TYR A 126 0.21 -9.17 -10.56
CA TYR A 126 -0.09 -7.93 -9.86
C TYR A 126 -1.32 -8.04 -8.95
N ILE A 127 -2.39 -8.70 -9.40
CA ILE A 127 -3.57 -8.96 -8.56
C ILE A 127 -3.18 -9.82 -7.35
N GLN A 128 -2.35 -10.85 -7.52
CA GLN A 128 -1.89 -11.67 -6.41
C GLN A 128 -1.14 -10.84 -5.36
N GLN A 129 -0.24 -9.96 -5.79
CA GLN A 129 0.48 -9.06 -4.90
C GLN A 129 -0.49 -8.16 -4.10
N LEU A 130 -1.51 -7.59 -4.74
CA LEU A 130 -2.51 -6.78 -4.05
C LEU A 130 -3.33 -7.57 -3.03
N VAL A 131 -3.64 -8.84 -3.33
CA VAL A 131 -4.32 -9.74 -2.39
C VAL A 131 -3.45 -9.99 -1.16
N ASP A 132 -2.18 -10.30 -1.36
CA ASP A 132 -1.24 -10.58 -0.27
C ASP A 132 -1.02 -9.34 0.61
N GLU A 133 -0.88 -8.15 0.01
CA GLU A 133 -0.80 -6.87 0.72
C GLU A 133 -2.09 -6.55 1.49
N GLY A 134 -3.25 -6.86 0.91
CA GLY A 134 -4.56 -6.72 1.54
C GLY A 134 -4.71 -7.59 2.79
N LEU A 135 -4.32 -8.87 2.71
CA LEU A 135 -4.33 -9.80 3.84
C LEU A 135 -3.39 -9.34 4.95
N ALA A 136 -2.17 -8.92 4.61
CA ALA A 136 -1.23 -8.38 5.60
C ALA A 136 -1.78 -7.12 6.30
N THR A 137 -2.53 -6.29 5.58
CA THR A 137 -3.19 -5.10 6.16
C THR A 137 -4.36 -5.49 7.07
N GLU A 138 -5.14 -6.50 6.69
CA GLU A 138 -6.22 -7.05 7.53
C GLU A 138 -5.70 -7.55 8.88
N ASP A 139 -4.58 -8.28 8.89
CA ASP A 139 -3.97 -8.77 10.12
C ASP A 139 -3.46 -7.63 11.01
N ARG A 140 -2.88 -6.57 10.43
CA ARG A 140 -2.50 -5.36 11.18
C ARG A 140 -3.71 -4.66 11.79
N ILE A 141 -4.83 -4.61 11.07
CA ILE A 141 -6.08 -4.04 11.58
C ILE A 141 -6.57 -4.86 12.78
N LYS A 142 -6.56 -6.19 12.70
CA LYS A 142 -6.96 -7.06 13.83
C LYS A 142 -6.15 -6.79 15.10
N VAL A 143 -4.82 -6.65 14.96
CA VAL A 143 -3.93 -6.32 16.09
C VAL A 143 -4.29 -4.95 16.67
N ALA A 144 -4.40 -3.92 15.82
CA ALA A 144 -4.76 -2.57 16.26
C ALA A 144 -6.14 -2.51 16.94
N THR A 145 -7.12 -3.28 16.47
CA THR A 145 -8.44 -3.41 17.11
C THR A 145 -8.32 -4.00 18.52
N SER A 146 -7.52 -5.06 18.70
CA SER A 146 -7.29 -5.65 20.03
C SER A 146 -6.58 -4.68 20.98
N GLU A 147 -5.59 -3.92 20.49
CA GLU A 147 -4.89 -2.93 21.30
C GLU A 147 -5.82 -1.78 21.72
N ASN A 148 -6.67 -1.30 20.81
CA ASN A 148 -7.68 -0.28 21.12
C ASN A 148 -8.66 -0.75 22.19
N GLN A 149 -9.16 -1.99 22.09
CA GLN A 149 -10.04 -2.56 23.12
C GLN A 149 -9.37 -2.59 24.50
N LYS A 150 -8.10 -3.01 24.56
CA LYS A 150 -7.33 -3.01 25.81
C LYS A 150 -7.18 -1.60 26.39
N LEU A 151 -6.98 -0.59 25.56
CA LEU A 151 -6.89 0.81 25.99
C LEU A 151 -8.25 1.32 26.51
N GLU A 152 -9.36 0.95 25.88
CA GLU A 152 -10.71 1.27 26.36
C GLU A 152 -10.96 0.69 27.76
N GLU A 153 -10.60 -0.58 27.98
CA GLU A 153 -10.70 -1.24 29.30
C GLU A 153 -9.87 -0.51 30.37
N GLN A 154 -8.62 -0.13 30.05
CA GLN A 154 -7.77 0.64 30.96
C GLN A 154 -8.35 2.03 31.28
N LEU A 155 -8.93 2.69 30.28
CA LEU A 155 -9.56 3.99 30.46
C LEU A 155 -10.74 3.92 31.44
N ASP A 156 -11.55 2.87 31.37
CA ASP A 156 -12.68 2.69 32.26
C ASP A 156 -12.26 2.39 33.70
N VAL A 157 -11.19 1.61 33.91
CA VAL A 157 -10.59 1.42 35.24
C VAL A 157 -10.13 2.76 35.82
N MET A 158 -9.40 3.56 35.05
CA MET A 158 -8.91 4.88 35.51
C MET A 158 -10.06 5.84 35.86
N LYS A 159 -11.18 5.82 35.12
CA LYS A 159 -12.36 6.63 35.46
C LYS A 159 -12.95 6.23 36.81
N VAL A 160 -13.05 4.94 37.10
CA VAL A 160 -13.54 4.45 38.39
C VAL A 160 -12.61 4.86 39.54
N GLU A 161 -11.30 4.74 39.33
CA GLU A 161 -10.30 5.19 40.31
C GLU A 161 -10.40 6.70 40.57
N GLN A 162 -10.54 7.51 39.52
CA GLN A 162 -10.73 8.96 39.62
C GLN A 162 -11.95 9.32 40.46
N VAL A 163 -13.11 8.72 40.17
CA VAL A 163 -14.36 8.94 40.93
C VAL A 163 -14.16 8.57 42.40
N THR A 164 -13.48 7.45 42.66
CA THR A 164 -13.19 6.97 44.01
C THR A 164 -12.29 7.94 44.78
N LEU A 165 -11.20 8.42 44.15
CA LEU A 165 -10.30 9.42 44.75
C LEU A 165 -11.01 10.74 45.02
N LEU A 166 -11.84 11.20 44.09
CA LEU A 166 -12.61 12.43 44.24
C LEU A 166 -13.58 12.34 45.43
N SER A 167 -14.28 11.22 45.59
CA SER A 167 -15.15 10.96 46.75
C SER A 167 -14.38 10.97 48.08
N LYS A 168 -13.22 10.32 48.14
CA LYS A 168 -12.34 10.33 49.31
C LYS A 168 -11.85 11.74 49.66
N LEU A 169 -11.43 12.52 48.66
CA LEU A 169 -11.00 13.90 48.84
C LEU A 169 -12.14 14.78 49.39
N HIS A 170 -13.34 14.67 48.80
CA HIS A 170 -14.51 15.39 49.28
C HIS A 170 -14.81 15.07 50.75
N GLN A 171 -14.76 13.79 51.13
CA GLN A 171 -14.94 13.38 52.53
C GLN A 171 -13.88 13.98 53.46
N GLN A 172 -12.60 14.04 53.04
CA GLN A 172 -11.55 14.66 53.84
C GLN A 172 -11.75 16.17 53.99
N VAL A 173 -12.16 16.86 52.93
CA VAL A 173 -12.47 18.30 52.98
C VAL A 173 -13.59 18.58 53.97
N GLU A 174 -14.66 17.79 54.00
CA GLU A 174 -15.75 17.97 54.96
C GLU A 174 -15.30 17.71 56.42
N LYS A 175 -14.41 16.73 56.64
CA LYS A 175 -13.81 16.52 57.98
C LYS A 175 -12.96 17.71 58.42
N VAL A 176 -12.15 18.27 57.53
CA VAL A 176 -11.31 19.45 57.83
C VAL A 176 -12.17 20.67 58.10
N LYS A 177 -13.23 20.92 57.30
CA LYS A 177 -14.18 22.01 57.57
C LYS A 177 -14.80 21.90 58.95
N LYS A 178 -15.22 20.69 59.35
CA LYS A 178 -15.79 20.45 60.68
C LYS A 178 -14.76 20.75 61.79
N ALA A 179 -13.54 20.23 61.67
CA ALA A 179 -12.48 20.50 62.64
C ALA A 179 -12.12 21.99 62.73
N ASN A 180 -12.19 22.72 61.60
CA ASN A 180 -11.95 24.16 61.57
C ASN A 180 -13.04 24.94 62.33
N LEU A 181 -14.32 24.56 62.20
CA LEU A 181 -15.41 25.15 62.98
C LEU A 181 -15.26 24.87 64.48
N GLU A 182 -14.85 23.65 64.85
CA GLU A 182 -14.58 23.29 66.26
C GLU A 182 -13.40 24.11 66.83
N MET A 183 -12.38 24.39 66.02
CA MET A 183 -11.24 25.24 66.40
C MET A 183 -11.66 26.71 66.58
N GLU A 184 -12.46 27.27 65.67
CA GLU A 184 -12.98 28.65 65.76
C GLU A 184 -13.85 28.85 67.02
N ASP A 185 -14.65 27.84 67.39
CA ASP A 185 -15.43 27.86 68.64
C ASP A 185 -14.50 27.86 69.87
N ALA A 186 -13.50 26.97 69.90
CA ALA A 186 -12.53 26.91 70.99
C ALA A 186 -11.72 28.21 71.15
N GLU A 187 -11.31 28.83 70.03
CA GLU A 187 -10.62 30.13 70.03
C GLU A 187 -11.52 31.25 70.59
N SER A 188 -12.80 31.26 70.19
CA SER A 188 -13.79 32.20 70.71
C SER A 188 -14.00 32.05 72.23
N GLN A 189 -14.06 30.80 72.74
CA GLN A 189 -14.14 30.52 74.17
C GLN A 189 -12.89 30.99 74.93
N LEU A 190 -11.69 30.75 74.38
CA LEU A 190 -10.42 31.19 74.98
C LEU A 190 -10.32 32.72 75.06
N SER A 191 -10.67 33.42 73.98
CA SER A 191 -10.70 34.88 73.92
C SER A 191 -11.63 35.46 75.00
N ASN A 192 -12.82 34.87 75.17
CA ASN A 192 -13.76 35.28 76.22
C ASN A 192 -13.19 35.06 77.63
N ASN A 193 -12.54 33.91 77.89
CA ASN A 193 -11.93 33.63 79.20
C ASN A 193 -10.77 34.58 79.53
N ASN A 194 -9.97 34.97 78.54
CA ASN A 194 -8.91 35.96 78.73
C ASN A 194 -9.47 37.33 79.14
N ASN A 195 -10.60 37.75 78.59
CA ASN A 195 -11.27 38.99 79.02
C ASN A 195 -11.73 38.93 80.48
N VAL A 196 -12.22 37.78 80.95
CA VAL A 196 -12.60 37.57 82.36
C VAL A 196 -11.39 37.70 83.30
N LEU A 197 -10.19 37.29 82.85
CA LEU A 197 -8.95 37.39 83.63
C LEU A 197 -8.33 38.79 83.66
N VAL A 198 -8.80 39.74 82.85
CA VAL A 198 -8.31 41.13 82.85
C VAL A 198 -8.56 41.81 84.20
N GLU A 199 -9.73 41.59 84.82
CA GLU A 199 -10.04 42.18 86.12
C GLU A 199 -9.17 41.62 87.26
N PRO A 200 -9.07 40.28 87.45
CA PRO A 200 -8.13 39.70 88.41
C PRO A 200 -6.69 40.17 88.21
N THR A 201 -6.22 40.29 86.96
CA THR A 201 -4.87 40.77 86.65
C THR A 201 -4.68 42.23 87.08
N LYS A 202 -5.67 43.10 86.84
CA LYS A 202 -5.66 44.48 87.31
C LYS A 202 -5.62 44.54 88.84
N ILE A 203 -6.45 43.75 89.51
CA ILE A 203 -6.50 43.66 90.98
C ILE A 203 -5.14 43.21 91.53
N PHE A 204 -4.56 42.16 90.97
CA PHE A 204 -3.24 41.67 91.35
C PHE A 204 -2.14 42.73 91.17
N THR A 205 -2.16 43.46 90.04
CA THR A 205 -1.22 44.56 89.77
C THR A 205 -1.37 45.69 90.79
N ILE A 206 -2.60 46.05 91.16
CA ILE A 206 -2.88 47.03 92.22
C ILE A 206 -2.33 46.53 93.56
N MET A 207 -2.58 45.27 93.92
CA MET A 207 -2.07 44.67 95.16
C MET A 207 -0.54 44.71 95.24
N LEU A 208 0.17 44.29 94.18
CA LEU A 208 1.64 44.38 94.12
C LEU A 208 2.15 45.81 94.27
N THR A 209 1.48 46.78 93.65
CA THR A 209 1.88 48.20 93.75
C THR A 209 1.78 48.71 95.20
N TYR A 210 0.70 48.37 95.92
CA TYR A 210 0.57 48.72 97.33
C TYR A 210 1.60 47.99 98.20
N TYR A 211 1.83 46.71 97.96
CA TYR A 211 2.83 45.92 98.66
C TYR A 211 4.23 46.54 98.54
N SER A 212 4.66 46.89 97.32
CA SER A 212 5.94 47.58 97.09
C SER A 212 6.02 48.92 97.82
N ARG A 213 4.94 49.73 97.81
CA ARG A 213 4.90 50.99 98.56
C ARG A 213 5.03 50.80 100.07
N ILE A 214 4.40 49.77 100.62
CA ILE A 214 4.49 49.44 102.04
C ILE A 214 5.93 49.06 102.41
N ILE A 215 6.61 48.26 101.57
CA ILE A 215 8.03 47.92 101.78
C ILE A 215 8.88 49.20 101.79
N THR A 216 8.76 50.06 100.77
CA THR A 216 9.54 51.30 100.70
C THR A 216 9.28 52.22 101.89
N LEU A 217 8.01 52.38 102.31
CA LEU A 217 7.69 53.15 103.52
C LEU A 217 8.30 52.51 104.78
N GLY A 218 8.31 51.18 104.88
CA GLY A 218 8.97 50.47 105.98
C GLY A 218 10.49 50.67 105.99
N GLU A 219 11.12 50.69 104.82
CA GLU A 219 12.54 51.00 104.64
C GLU A 219 12.85 52.45 105.03
N ASP A 220 12.04 53.42 104.59
CA ASP A 220 12.15 54.84 104.94
C ASP A 220 11.98 55.10 106.44
N VAL A 221 11.05 54.37 107.09
CA VAL A 221 10.84 54.46 108.56
C VAL A 221 12.01 53.84 109.33
N ASN A 222 12.63 52.76 108.83
CA ASN A 222 13.85 52.19 109.42
C ASN A 222 15.04 53.15 109.32
N LEU A 223 15.10 54.03 108.30
CA LEU A 223 16.12 55.09 108.18
C LEU A 223 15.91 56.25 109.18
N LEU A 224 14.72 56.40 109.78
CA LEU A 224 14.39 57.45 110.75
C LEU A 224 14.68 57.08 112.23
N GLY A 225 15.35 55.95 112.49
CA GLY A 225 16.03 55.71 113.77
C GLY A 225 15.16 55.29 114.95
N TYR A 226 14.03 54.60 114.73
CA TYR A 226 13.28 53.95 115.81
C TYR A 226 13.10 52.45 115.54
N GLY A 227 13.73 51.61 116.37
CA GLY A 227 13.27 50.28 116.76
C GLY A 227 13.14 49.21 115.67
N HIS A 228 14.03 48.21 115.73
CA HIS A 228 14.06 47.03 114.87
C HIS A 228 12.75 46.20 114.97
N CYS A 229 11.87 46.31 113.96
CA CYS A 229 10.71 45.44 113.80
C CYS A 229 10.97 44.43 112.68
N ASN A 230 11.12 43.15 113.04
CA ASN A 230 11.23 42.03 112.10
C ASN A 230 9.86 41.72 111.48
N PHE A 231 9.64 42.14 110.24
CA PHE A 231 8.55 41.64 109.42
C PHE A 231 9.05 40.50 108.53
N SER A 232 8.67 39.26 108.85
CA SER A 232 8.85 38.12 107.95
C SER A 232 7.68 38.03 106.99
N PHE A 233 7.88 38.36 105.72
CA PHE A 233 6.88 38.13 104.68
C PHE A 233 7.13 36.80 103.98
N TYR A 234 6.09 35.98 103.89
CA TYR A 234 6.08 34.74 103.12
C TYR A 234 6.05 35.07 101.62
N GLU A 235 7.00 34.50 100.87
CA GLU A 235 6.95 34.46 99.40
C GLU A 235 5.66 33.77 98.95
N MET A 236 4.76 34.50 98.28
CA MET A 236 3.74 33.89 97.43
C MET A 236 4.38 33.58 96.07
N LYS A 237 4.49 32.29 95.74
CA LYS A 237 4.82 31.80 94.39
C LYS A 237 3.56 31.66 93.55
#